data_AF-B8D4S0-F1
#
_entry.id   AF-B8D4S0-F1
#
_cell.length_a   1.000
_cell.length_b   1.000
_cell.length_c   1.000
_cell.angle_alpha   90.00
_cell.angle_beta   90.00
_cell.angle_gamma   90.00
#
_symmetry.space_group_name_H-M   'P 1'
#
loop_
_entity.id
_entity.type
_entity.pdbx_description
1 polymer ?
#
loop_
_entity_poly.entity_id
_entity_poly.type
_entity_poly.pdbx_seq_one_letter_code
_entity_poly.pdbx_strand_id
1 'polypeptide(L)'
;MSNLVIELLDERTIGRNFQVAALGLIRSSLPSNIVDAIKNGLVDGKIVIGSNDLKVLLETLAQYMKDVCESKRVLPELVNEDEALSYIGIQISSNDYSNKNLCNNLVNAVETVLNNPQSKLGIPRAFRTYVFGKYRTSLEEVRSETSNIASLYIATAGAIISMVDRLRVKETYEIYIVPDGSITSFNEAVKVYGLIYASRDETLDKFIENIYNNLENVSLEISLILATMAFTYYVATQVKKLQSLDQYYGSFETYRLISIRPEKIWGKLSRMQVAWERPLTISEHLRMLQNRNAINMLDNFIRLASYVRRVRNDVNAYDDTISNCLHEVYGYMETGSLDLLTSCAGRITRIVDTLNSKNICWKNKYICTDLESLLRYLMRLSY
;
A
#
# COMPACT_ATOMS: atom_id res chain seq x y z
N MET A 1 20.97 -26.58 22.40
CA MET A 1 19.79 -26.05 21.68
C MET A 1 20.16 -25.96 20.21
N SER A 2 19.34 -26.50 19.32
CA SER A 2 19.59 -26.44 17.87
C SER A 2 19.22 -25.07 17.33
N ASN A 3 20.13 -24.42 16.61
CA ASN A 3 19.80 -23.22 15.85
C ASN A 3 18.95 -23.61 14.65
N LEU A 4 17.91 -22.82 14.38
CA LEU A 4 17.05 -22.92 13.21
C LEU A 4 17.40 -21.81 12.22
N VAL A 5 17.20 -22.09 10.94
CA VAL A 5 17.47 -21.13 9.86
C VAL A 5 16.15 -20.73 9.21
N ILE A 6 15.82 -19.45 9.19
CA ILE A 6 14.75 -18.91 8.35
C ILE A 6 15.41 -18.32 7.11
N GLU A 7 15.10 -18.86 5.95
CA GLU A 7 15.64 -18.36 4.69
C GLU A 7 14.95 -17.07 4.30
N LEU A 8 15.72 -16.04 3.95
CA LEU A 8 15.14 -14.93 3.22
C LEU A 8 15.07 -15.32 1.76
N LEU A 9 13.90 -15.09 1.17
CA LEU A 9 13.71 -15.30 -0.25
C LEU A 9 14.66 -14.38 -1.03
N ASP A 10 14.98 -14.80 -2.24
CA ASP A 10 15.93 -14.10 -3.10
C ASP A 10 15.43 -12.68 -3.45
N GLU A 11 16.34 -11.72 -3.59
CA GLU A 11 16.03 -10.33 -3.99
C GLU A 11 15.34 -10.23 -5.35
N ARG A 12 15.46 -11.28 -6.18
CA ARG A 12 14.73 -11.44 -7.44
C ARG A 12 13.27 -11.81 -7.24
N THR A 13 12.79 -11.98 -6.01
CA THR A 13 11.40 -12.33 -5.67
C THR A 13 10.75 -11.20 -4.88
N ILE A 14 9.45 -10.97 -5.07
CA ILE A 14 8.71 -10.01 -4.22
C ILE A 14 8.49 -10.57 -2.81
N GLY A 15 8.58 -11.90 -2.67
CA GLY A 15 8.50 -12.58 -1.39
C GLY A 15 9.48 -12.03 -0.36
N ARG A 16 10.69 -11.62 -0.77
CA ARG A 16 11.66 -10.99 0.14
C ARG A 16 11.09 -9.68 0.71
N ASN A 17 10.52 -8.82 -0.13
CA ASN A 17 9.92 -7.56 0.32
C ASN A 17 8.77 -7.81 1.31
N PHE A 18 7.94 -8.82 1.04
CA PHE A 18 6.90 -9.23 1.98
C PHE A 18 7.48 -9.71 3.31
N GLN A 19 8.55 -10.51 3.31
CA GLN A 19 9.19 -10.92 4.56
C GLN A 19 9.67 -9.72 5.37
N VAL A 20 10.29 -8.73 4.72
CA VAL A 20 10.71 -7.49 5.39
C VAL A 20 9.52 -6.71 5.93
N ALA A 21 8.39 -6.68 5.23
CA ALA A 21 7.17 -6.02 5.70
C ALA A 21 6.67 -6.65 7.01
N ALA A 22 6.55 -7.98 7.04
CA ALA A 22 6.10 -8.71 8.22
C ALA A 22 7.03 -8.54 9.42
N LEU A 23 8.34 -8.77 9.21
CA LEU A 23 9.34 -8.67 10.27
C LEU A 23 9.48 -7.23 10.77
N GLY A 24 9.46 -6.26 9.86
CA GLY A 24 9.57 -4.84 10.19
C GLY A 24 8.38 -4.32 10.99
N LEU A 25 7.15 -4.73 10.63
CA LEU A 25 5.94 -4.31 11.34
C LEU A 25 5.99 -4.69 12.83
N ILE A 26 6.46 -5.89 13.15
CA ILE A 26 6.48 -6.40 14.53
C ILE A 26 7.76 -6.06 15.30
N ARG A 27 8.72 -5.39 14.66
CA ARG A 27 10.06 -5.16 15.20
C ARG A 27 10.06 -4.57 16.61
N SER A 28 9.18 -3.61 16.90
CA SER A 28 9.12 -2.94 18.21
C SER A 28 8.66 -3.86 19.35
N SER A 29 8.07 -5.00 19.01
CA SER A 29 7.49 -5.96 19.96
C SER A 29 8.37 -7.21 20.12
N LEU A 30 9.51 -7.27 19.42
CA LEU A 30 10.46 -8.37 19.49
C LEU A 30 11.61 -8.06 20.47
N PRO A 31 12.12 -9.08 21.19
CA PRO A 31 13.37 -8.99 21.92
C PRO A 31 14.55 -8.56 21.03
N SER A 32 15.52 -7.83 21.60
CA SER A 32 16.65 -7.27 20.85
C SER A 32 17.49 -8.35 20.14
N ASN A 33 17.70 -9.51 20.77
CA ASN A 33 18.41 -10.63 20.15
C ASN A 33 17.74 -11.12 18.85
N ILE A 34 16.40 -11.12 18.79
CA ILE A 34 15.66 -11.49 17.58
C ILE A 34 15.79 -10.39 16.53
N VAL A 35 15.67 -9.11 16.94
CA VAL A 35 15.83 -7.97 16.02
C VAL A 35 17.22 -7.95 15.39
N ASP A 36 18.27 -8.19 16.16
CA ASP A 36 19.64 -8.23 15.67
C ASP A 36 19.87 -9.43 14.73
N ALA A 37 19.30 -10.60 15.05
CA ALA A 37 19.32 -11.76 14.15
C ALA A 37 18.61 -11.47 12.82
N ILE A 38 17.48 -10.75 12.83
CA ILE A 38 16.80 -10.32 11.62
C ILE A 38 17.67 -9.37 10.80
N LYS A 39 18.25 -8.34 11.42
CA LYS A 39 19.11 -7.36 10.73
C LYS A 39 20.33 -8.02 10.08
N ASN A 40 21.00 -8.92 10.81
CA ASN A 40 22.10 -9.70 10.25
C ASN A 40 21.60 -10.58 9.10
N GLY A 41 20.43 -11.22 9.26
CA GLY A 41 19.86 -12.05 8.21
C GLY A 41 19.46 -11.29 6.96
N LEU A 42 19.04 -10.02 7.04
CA LEU A 42 18.80 -9.17 5.87
C LEU A 42 20.06 -8.98 5.01
N VAL A 43 21.24 -8.96 5.64
CA VAL A 43 22.54 -8.90 4.97
C VAL A 43 22.95 -10.28 4.45
N ASP A 44 22.82 -11.30 5.29
CA ASP A 44 23.35 -12.64 5.02
C ASP A 44 22.41 -13.53 4.18
N GLY A 45 21.17 -13.10 3.94
CA GLY A 45 20.12 -13.85 3.25
C GLY A 45 19.47 -14.96 4.11
N LYS A 46 19.81 -15.04 5.40
CA LYS A 46 19.29 -16.07 6.31
C LYS A 46 19.29 -15.60 7.76
N ILE A 47 18.20 -15.85 8.47
CA ILE A 47 18.04 -15.49 9.88
C ILE A 47 18.31 -16.76 10.72
N VAL A 48 19.29 -16.70 11.62
CA VAL A 48 19.66 -17.83 12.49
C VAL A 48 19.18 -17.55 13.91
N ILE A 49 18.25 -18.35 14.42
CA ILE A 49 17.62 -18.15 15.74
C ILE A 49 17.36 -19.47 16.45
N GLY A 50 17.21 -19.43 17.79
CA GLY A 50 16.81 -20.61 18.56
C GLY A 50 15.32 -20.94 18.43
N SER A 51 14.92 -22.17 18.78
CA SER A 51 13.51 -22.60 18.71
C SER A 51 12.57 -21.72 19.55
N ASN A 52 13.01 -21.27 20.73
CA ASN A 52 12.22 -20.38 21.58
C ASN A 52 12.04 -18.99 20.94
N ASP A 53 13.10 -18.45 20.33
CA ASP A 53 13.05 -17.17 19.62
C ASP A 53 12.14 -17.27 18.38
N LEU A 54 12.19 -18.39 17.65
CA LEU A 54 11.26 -18.64 16.54
C LEU A 54 9.81 -18.63 17.02
N LYS A 55 9.51 -19.28 18.15
CA LYS A 55 8.18 -19.25 18.74
C LYS A 55 7.72 -17.83 19.05
N VAL A 56 8.56 -17.05 19.74
CA VAL A 56 8.27 -15.65 20.06
C VAL A 56 8.02 -14.83 18.78
N LEU A 57 8.85 -15.01 17.75
CA LEU A 57 8.71 -14.33 16.46
C LEU A 57 7.34 -14.61 15.81
N LEU A 58 6.99 -15.89 15.67
CA LEU A 58 5.77 -16.31 14.95
C LEU A 58 4.50 -15.99 15.74
N GLU A 59 4.50 -16.15 17.06
CA GLU A 59 3.36 -15.78 17.91
C GLU A 59 3.14 -14.27 17.91
N THR A 60 4.20 -13.47 17.94
CA THR A 60 4.11 -12.00 17.83
C THR A 60 3.52 -11.60 16.48
N LEU A 61 4.00 -12.21 15.39
CA LEU A 61 3.45 -11.97 14.05
C LEU A 61 1.97 -12.31 13.97
N ALA A 62 1.58 -13.50 14.44
CA ALA A 62 0.18 -13.93 14.44
C ALA A 62 -0.71 -13.00 15.27
N GLN A 63 -0.23 -12.50 16.41
CA GLN A 63 -0.98 -11.54 17.21
C GLN A 63 -1.23 -10.22 16.45
N TYR A 64 -0.22 -9.68 15.77
CA TYR A 64 -0.40 -8.50 14.90
C TYR A 64 -1.34 -8.77 13.73
N MET A 65 -1.30 -9.99 13.17
CA MET A 65 -2.20 -10.36 12.09
C MET A 65 -3.66 -10.34 12.52
N LYS A 66 -3.99 -10.67 13.78
CA LYS A 66 -5.37 -10.51 14.29
C LYS A 66 -5.84 -9.06 14.14
N ASP A 67 -5.01 -8.10 14.52
CA ASP A 67 -5.35 -6.67 14.45
C ASP A 67 -5.48 -6.18 13.01
N VAL A 68 -4.52 -6.57 12.14
CA VAL A 68 -4.57 -6.27 10.69
C VAL A 68 -5.88 -6.78 10.09
N CYS A 69 -6.34 -7.95 10.53
CA CYS A 69 -7.49 -8.63 9.96
C CYS A 69 -8.86 -8.22 10.53
N GLU A 70 -8.88 -7.50 11.64
CA GLU A 70 -10.08 -6.78 12.08
C GLU A 70 -10.36 -5.53 11.24
N SER A 71 -9.41 -5.07 10.42
CA SER A 71 -9.62 -3.96 9.50
C SER A 71 -10.46 -4.38 8.28
N LYS A 72 -11.43 -3.55 7.86
CA LYS A 72 -12.32 -3.82 6.71
C LYS A 72 -11.60 -3.64 5.36
N ARG A 73 -10.50 -4.36 5.14
CA ARG A 73 -9.60 -4.16 3.97
C ARG A 73 -9.66 -5.28 2.96
N VAL A 74 -9.12 -5.01 1.78
CA VAL A 74 -8.97 -6.02 0.74
C VAL A 74 -7.77 -6.93 1.06
N LEU A 75 -7.96 -8.24 0.87
CA LEU A 75 -6.91 -9.26 1.03
C LEU A 75 -6.40 -9.73 -0.33
N PRO A 76 -5.20 -10.33 -0.42
CA PRO A 76 -4.63 -10.75 -1.70
C PRO A 76 -5.31 -12.01 -2.24
N GLU A 77 -5.76 -11.99 -3.50
CA GLU A 77 -6.23 -13.16 -4.27
C GLU A 77 -5.09 -14.17 -4.44
N LEU A 78 -3.85 -13.67 -4.49
CA LEU A 78 -2.63 -14.44 -4.79
C LEU A 78 -2.31 -15.50 -3.74
N VAL A 79 -2.80 -15.33 -2.51
CA VAL A 79 -2.59 -16.27 -1.40
C VAL A 79 -3.59 -17.43 -1.45
N ASN A 80 -4.63 -17.36 -2.30
CA ASN A 80 -5.76 -18.29 -2.25
C ASN A 80 -5.63 -19.50 -3.19
N GLU A 81 -4.83 -19.42 -4.26
CA GLU A 81 -4.82 -20.42 -5.33
C GLU A 81 -3.55 -21.32 -5.35
N ASP A 82 -2.69 -21.29 -4.32
CA ASP A 82 -1.42 -22.03 -4.32
C ASP A 82 -1.42 -23.23 -3.36
N GLU A 83 -1.18 -24.43 -3.91
CA GLU A 83 -1.12 -25.69 -3.15
C GLU A 83 -0.05 -25.66 -2.05
N ALA A 84 1.07 -24.95 -2.24
CA ALA A 84 2.12 -24.85 -1.22
C ALA A 84 1.63 -24.19 0.08
N LEU A 85 0.68 -23.26 -0.03
CA LEU A 85 0.10 -22.57 1.13
C LEU A 85 -0.89 -23.47 1.89
N SER A 86 -1.51 -24.43 1.20
CA SER A 86 -2.37 -25.42 1.83
C SER A 86 -1.60 -26.34 2.79
N TYR A 87 -0.34 -26.67 2.47
CA TYR A 87 0.53 -27.49 3.32
C TYR A 87 0.93 -26.81 4.64
N ILE A 88 0.86 -25.48 4.69
CA ILE A 88 1.10 -24.70 5.92
C ILE A 88 -0.22 -24.35 6.64
N GLY A 89 -1.34 -24.98 6.27
CA GLY A 89 -2.64 -24.77 6.91
C GLY A 89 -3.36 -23.50 6.44
N ILE A 90 -2.85 -22.80 5.42
CA ILE A 90 -3.48 -21.62 4.84
C ILE A 90 -4.29 -22.10 3.63
N GLN A 91 -5.49 -22.61 3.89
CA GLN A 91 -6.48 -22.90 2.85
C GLN A 91 -7.56 -21.83 2.86
N ILE A 92 -7.93 -21.33 1.70
CA ILE A 92 -9.05 -20.38 1.57
C ILE A 92 -9.99 -21.00 0.55
N SER A 93 -11.21 -21.32 0.97
CA SER A 93 -12.19 -21.84 0.02
C SER A 93 -12.52 -20.75 -1.00
N SER A 94 -12.60 -21.10 -2.28
CA SER A 94 -12.87 -20.16 -3.38
C SER A 94 -14.21 -19.41 -3.28
N ASN A 95 -15.06 -19.80 -2.34
CA ASN A 95 -16.40 -19.25 -2.12
C ASN A 95 -16.52 -18.40 -0.86
N ASP A 96 -15.47 -18.31 -0.03
CA ASP A 96 -15.50 -17.61 1.25
C ASP A 96 -14.42 -16.52 1.29
N TYR A 97 -14.74 -15.40 0.66
CA TYR A 97 -13.91 -14.20 0.60
C TYR A 97 -13.99 -13.38 1.90
N SER A 98 -14.54 -13.92 2.99
CA SER A 98 -14.59 -13.18 4.24
C SER A 98 -13.19 -13.05 4.84
N ASN A 99 -12.74 -11.81 5.04
CA ASN A 99 -11.41 -11.48 5.53
C ASN A 99 -11.00 -12.23 6.81
N LYS A 100 -12.00 -12.62 7.61
CA LYS A 100 -11.83 -13.29 8.88
C LYS A 100 -11.24 -14.70 8.75
N ASN A 101 -11.57 -15.44 7.69
CA ASN A 101 -11.16 -16.84 7.57
C ASN A 101 -9.71 -17.02 7.12
N LEU A 102 -9.22 -16.25 6.14
CA LEU A 102 -7.80 -16.27 5.76
C LEU A 102 -6.91 -15.92 6.97
N CYS A 103 -7.27 -14.87 7.69
CA CYS A 103 -6.51 -14.41 8.83
C CYS A 103 -6.53 -15.38 10.01
N ASN A 104 -7.68 -15.98 10.31
CA ASN A 104 -7.76 -17.05 11.30
C ASN A 104 -6.88 -18.23 10.91
N ASN A 105 -6.84 -18.60 9.62
CA ASN A 105 -5.99 -19.69 9.15
C ASN A 105 -4.51 -19.37 9.31
N LEU A 106 -4.09 -18.14 9.01
CA LEU A 106 -2.70 -17.69 9.24
C LEU A 106 -2.35 -17.67 10.73
N VAL A 107 -3.27 -17.24 11.60
CA VAL A 107 -3.06 -17.26 13.05
C VAL A 107 -2.97 -18.69 13.58
N ASN A 108 -3.81 -19.59 13.09
CA ASN A 108 -3.85 -20.99 13.50
C ASN A 108 -2.67 -21.81 12.92
N ALA A 109 -2.11 -21.39 11.79
CA ALA A 109 -0.98 -22.05 11.15
C ALA A 109 0.33 -22.01 11.97
N VAL A 110 0.43 -21.14 12.99
CA VAL A 110 1.64 -21.01 13.82
C VAL A 110 2.09 -22.35 14.40
N GLU A 111 1.15 -23.15 14.93
CA GLU A 111 1.47 -24.45 15.52
C GLU A 111 2.00 -25.42 14.46
N THR A 112 1.36 -25.46 13.28
CA THR A 112 1.81 -26.26 12.13
C THR A 112 3.22 -25.88 11.70
N VAL A 113 3.52 -24.59 11.63
CA VAL A 113 4.84 -24.05 11.27
C VAL A 113 5.88 -24.41 12.34
N LEU A 114 5.57 -24.25 13.63
CA LEU A 114 6.48 -24.55 14.73
C LEU A 114 6.83 -26.04 14.85
N ASN A 115 5.92 -26.92 14.45
CA ASN A 115 6.18 -28.36 14.43
C ASN A 115 7.14 -28.77 13.31
N ASN A 116 7.18 -28.03 12.19
CA ASN A 116 7.97 -28.38 11.01
C ASN A 116 8.68 -27.17 10.35
N PRO A 117 9.41 -26.33 11.09
CA PRO A 117 9.82 -25.00 10.62
C PRO A 117 10.85 -25.03 9.49
N GLN A 118 11.61 -26.13 9.39
CA GLN A 118 12.68 -26.32 8.40
C GLN A 118 12.24 -27.12 7.16
N SER A 119 11.02 -27.68 7.17
CA SER A 119 10.50 -28.43 6.03
C SER A 119 10.45 -27.54 4.80
N LYS A 120 10.82 -28.10 3.65
CA LYS A 120 10.92 -27.38 2.38
C LYS A 120 9.66 -27.54 1.57
N LEU A 121 9.12 -26.43 1.07
CA LEU A 121 8.02 -26.40 0.12
C LEU A 121 8.42 -25.56 -1.09
N GLY A 122 7.76 -25.81 -2.22
CA GLY A 122 7.89 -24.95 -3.39
C GLY A 122 7.49 -23.51 -3.04
N ILE A 123 8.25 -22.53 -3.53
CA ILE A 123 7.92 -21.12 -3.30
C ILE A 123 6.60 -20.80 -4.04
N PRO A 124 5.58 -20.25 -3.36
CA PRO A 124 4.32 -19.87 -3.98
C PRO A 124 4.51 -18.94 -5.18
N ARG A 125 3.69 -19.11 -6.21
CA ARG A 125 3.74 -18.29 -7.44
C ARG A 125 3.59 -16.80 -7.16
N ALA A 126 2.77 -16.47 -6.15
CA ALA A 126 2.55 -15.12 -5.65
C ALA A 126 3.85 -14.39 -5.24
N PHE A 127 4.85 -15.13 -4.76
CA PHE A 127 6.11 -14.54 -4.29
C PHE A 127 7.15 -14.43 -5.42
N ARG A 128 6.98 -15.17 -6.52
CA ARG A 128 7.93 -15.25 -7.63
C ARG A 128 7.76 -14.16 -8.71
N THR A 129 6.95 -13.13 -8.45
CA THR A 129 6.49 -12.13 -9.43
C THR A 129 7.62 -11.45 -10.24
N TYR A 130 8.76 -11.13 -9.61
CA TYR A 130 9.91 -10.50 -10.27
C TYR A 130 10.80 -11.47 -11.07
N VAL A 131 10.86 -12.74 -10.69
CA VAL A 131 11.73 -13.75 -11.32
C VAL A 131 11.30 -13.98 -12.77
N PHE A 132 9.99 -14.03 -13.01
CA PHE A 132 9.42 -14.29 -14.34
C PHE A 132 9.31 -13.05 -15.24
N GLY A 133 9.39 -11.85 -14.67
CA GLY A 133 9.33 -10.59 -15.43
C GLY A 133 10.66 -10.17 -16.04
N LYS A 134 11.80 -10.58 -15.47
CA LYS A 134 13.12 -10.00 -15.80
C LYS A 134 14.21 -11.00 -16.21
N TYR A 135 14.11 -12.30 -15.91
CA TYR A 135 15.22 -13.23 -16.12
C TYR A 135 14.97 -14.35 -17.15
N ARG A 136 16.04 -14.65 -17.91
CA ARG A 136 16.22 -15.78 -18.82
C ARG A 136 16.52 -17.11 -18.09
N THR A 137 16.10 -17.27 -16.84
CA THR A 137 16.26 -18.54 -16.12
C THR A 137 15.27 -19.56 -16.69
N SER A 138 15.63 -20.83 -16.73
CA SER A 138 14.71 -21.84 -17.24
C SER A 138 13.46 -21.90 -16.34
N LEU A 139 12.28 -22.02 -16.95
CA LEU A 139 11.00 -22.16 -16.22
C LEU A 139 11.01 -23.35 -15.25
N GLU A 140 11.86 -24.34 -15.52
CA GLU A 140 12.06 -25.55 -14.70
C GLU A 140 12.87 -25.25 -13.43
N GLU A 141 13.98 -24.52 -13.53
CA GLU A 141 14.76 -24.11 -12.34
C GLU A 141 13.91 -23.30 -11.37
N VAL A 142 13.18 -22.30 -11.87
CA VAL A 142 12.33 -21.44 -11.03
C VAL A 142 11.21 -22.24 -10.36
N ARG A 143 10.65 -23.24 -11.05
CA ARG A 143 9.62 -24.12 -10.45
C ARG A 143 10.17 -25.00 -9.35
N SER A 144 11.42 -25.44 -9.47
CA SER A 144 12.11 -26.29 -8.50
C SER A 144 12.59 -25.56 -7.24
N GLU A 145 12.59 -24.22 -7.22
CA GLU A 145 13.00 -23.45 -6.04
C GLU A 145 12.10 -23.75 -4.83
N THR A 146 12.71 -24.08 -3.71
CA THR A 146 12.03 -24.35 -2.44
C THR A 146 12.52 -23.41 -1.34
N SER A 147 11.66 -23.12 -0.37
CA SER A 147 12.01 -22.40 0.85
C SER A 147 11.43 -23.11 2.06
N ASN A 148 11.98 -22.84 3.24
CA ASN A 148 11.44 -23.42 4.46
C ASN A 148 10.07 -22.86 4.86
N ILE A 149 9.28 -23.67 5.57
CA ILE A 149 7.90 -23.32 5.95
C ILE A 149 7.83 -22.02 6.77
N ALA A 150 8.77 -21.79 7.68
CA ALA A 150 8.81 -20.55 8.46
C ALA A 150 9.01 -19.30 7.56
N SER A 151 9.90 -19.40 6.58
CA SER A 151 10.15 -18.37 5.57
C SER A 151 8.89 -18.02 4.77
N LEU A 152 8.18 -19.05 4.30
CA LEU A 152 6.95 -18.88 3.51
C LEU A 152 5.79 -18.33 4.35
N TYR A 153 5.68 -18.73 5.61
CA TYR A 153 4.71 -18.17 6.54
C TYR A 153 4.90 -16.66 6.72
N ILE A 154 6.14 -16.23 6.97
CA ILE A 154 6.49 -14.82 7.14
C ILE A 154 6.22 -14.03 5.86
N ALA A 155 6.56 -14.58 4.69
CA ALA A 155 6.26 -13.96 3.39
C ALA A 155 4.74 -13.82 3.17
N THR A 156 3.95 -14.81 3.58
CA THR A 156 2.48 -14.79 3.43
C THR A 156 1.84 -13.72 4.30
N ALA A 157 2.24 -13.63 5.57
CA ALA A 157 1.82 -12.54 6.45
C ALA A 157 2.19 -11.17 5.86
N GLY A 158 3.40 -11.07 5.32
CA GLY A 158 3.91 -9.87 4.67
C GLY A 158 3.11 -9.41 3.46
N ALA A 159 2.64 -10.35 2.63
CA ALA A 159 1.80 -10.05 1.48
C ALA A 159 0.47 -9.44 1.91
N ILE A 160 -0.15 -9.99 2.96
CA ILE A 160 -1.39 -9.46 3.54
C ILE A 160 -1.14 -8.06 4.16
N ILE A 161 -0.03 -7.89 4.88
CA ILE A 161 0.39 -6.61 5.48
C ILE A 161 0.66 -5.52 4.42
N SER A 162 1.12 -5.93 3.24
CA SER A 162 1.56 -4.98 2.22
C SER A 162 0.44 -4.55 1.28
N MET A 163 -0.67 -5.30 1.23
CA MET A 163 -1.75 -5.02 0.30
C MET A 163 -2.54 -3.80 0.75
N VAL A 164 -2.77 -2.87 -0.19
CA VAL A 164 -3.51 -1.64 0.07
C VAL A 164 -4.80 -1.54 -0.73
N ASP A 165 -4.90 -2.17 -1.91
CA ASP A 165 -6.11 -2.14 -2.73
C ASP A 165 -6.17 -3.26 -3.78
N ARG A 166 -7.37 -3.55 -4.29
CA ARG A 166 -7.61 -4.38 -5.48
C ARG A 166 -8.53 -3.66 -6.46
N LEU A 167 -7.97 -3.21 -7.58
CA LEU A 167 -8.68 -2.42 -8.58
C LEU A 167 -9.10 -3.25 -9.78
N ARG A 168 -10.30 -2.97 -10.33
CA ARG A 168 -10.79 -3.56 -11.57
C ARG A 168 -10.93 -2.48 -12.65
N VAL A 169 -9.87 -2.29 -13.44
CA VAL A 169 -9.80 -1.25 -14.48
C VAL A 169 -10.17 -1.78 -15.87
N LYS A 170 -10.07 -3.11 -16.04
CA LYS A 170 -10.35 -3.95 -17.24
C LYS A 170 -9.98 -5.38 -16.88
N GLU A 171 -8.87 -5.48 -16.15
CA GLU A 171 -8.37 -6.64 -15.44
C GLU A 171 -8.26 -6.31 -13.95
N THR A 172 -8.11 -7.34 -13.12
CA THR A 172 -7.85 -7.17 -11.69
C THR A 172 -6.38 -6.83 -11.48
N TYR A 173 -6.11 -5.73 -10.80
CA TYR A 173 -4.79 -5.35 -10.32
C TYR A 173 -4.79 -5.39 -8.80
N GLU A 174 -3.72 -5.90 -8.22
CA GLU A 174 -3.49 -5.80 -6.79
C GLU A 174 -2.37 -4.80 -6.53
N ILE A 175 -2.62 -3.91 -5.59
CA ILE A 175 -1.74 -2.80 -5.27
C ILE A 175 -1.12 -3.04 -3.91
N TYR A 176 0.19 -2.93 -3.86
CA TYR A 176 0.99 -3.18 -2.66
C TYR A 176 1.88 -1.99 -2.36
N ILE A 177 1.99 -1.65 -1.07
CA ILE A 177 3.08 -0.84 -0.53
C ILE A 177 4.05 -1.79 0.15
N VAL A 178 5.24 -1.97 -0.43
CA VAL A 178 6.26 -2.89 0.09
C VAL A 178 7.54 -2.14 0.48
N PRO A 179 8.29 -2.61 1.48
CA PRO A 179 9.63 -2.12 1.75
C PRO A 179 10.57 -2.50 0.60
N ASP A 180 11.61 -1.72 0.36
CA ASP A 180 12.64 -2.01 -0.65
C ASP A 180 13.55 -3.21 -0.30
N GLY A 181 13.41 -3.78 0.91
CA GLY A 181 14.17 -4.93 1.40
C GLY A 181 15.41 -4.56 2.23
N SER A 182 15.74 -3.28 2.36
CA SER A 182 16.88 -2.79 3.13
C SER A 182 16.66 -2.82 4.65
N ILE A 183 17.75 -2.72 5.42
CA ILE A 183 17.67 -2.51 6.88
C ILE A 183 16.93 -1.20 7.21
N THR A 184 17.07 -0.17 6.36
CA THR A 184 16.40 1.12 6.55
C THR A 184 14.89 0.95 6.46
N SER A 185 14.38 0.29 5.42
CA SER A 185 12.94 0.02 5.28
C SER A 185 12.42 -0.87 6.42
N PHE A 186 13.19 -1.88 6.85
CA PHE A 186 12.87 -2.67 8.04
C PHE A 186 12.71 -1.81 9.31
N ASN A 187 13.58 -0.81 9.49
CA ASN A 187 13.52 0.07 10.65
C ASN A 187 12.32 1.04 10.61
N GLU A 188 11.89 1.43 9.42
CA GLU A 188 10.78 2.37 9.20
C GLU A 188 9.40 1.70 9.10
N ALA A 189 9.34 0.37 9.01
CA ALA A 189 8.12 -0.41 8.82
C ALA A 189 7.04 -0.19 9.87
N VAL A 190 7.40 -0.07 11.15
CA VAL A 190 6.44 0.23 12.21
C VAL A 190 5.74 1.58 11.95
N LYS A 191 6.45 2.57 11.40
CA LYS A 191 5.88 3.88 11.11
C LYS A 191 4.94 3.84 9.91
N VAL A 192 5.41 3.25 8.81
CA VAL A 192 4.67 3.21 7.53
C VAL A 192 3.45 2.31 7.67
N TYR A 193 3.61 1.05 8.10
CA TYR A 193 2.47 0.16 8.28
C TYR A 193 1.61 0.57 9.47
N GLY A 194 2.19 1.11 10.54
CA GLY A 194 1.42 1.66 11.64
C GLY A 194 0.59 2.90 11.24
N LEU A 195 0.91 3.61 10.17
CA LEU A 195 0.03 4.62 9.55
C LEU A 195 -1.06 3.93 8.72
N ILE A 196 -0.64 3.03 7.84
CA ILE A 196 -1.53 2.27 6.97
C ILE A 196 -2.64 1.65 7.81
N TYR A 197 -2.34 1.00 8.94
CA TYR A 197 -3.30 0.31 9.80
C TYR A 197 -3.90 1.14 10.96
N ALA A 198 -3.64 2.44 11.01
CA ALA A 198 -4.07 3.27 12.15
C ALA A 198 -5.60 3.43 12.28
N SER A 199 -6.33 3.28 11.18
CA SER A 199 -7.77 3.51 11.11
C SER A 199 -8.51 2.28 10.59
N ARG A 200 -9.59 1.91 11.29
CA ARG A 200 -10.47 0.78 10.96
C ARG A 200 -11.53 1.13 9.92
N ASP A 201 -12.05 2.35 9.97
CA ASP A 201 -13.17 2.77 9.14
C ASP A 201 -12.73 3.61 7.93
N GLU A 202 -11.76 4.51 8.08
CA GLU A 202 -11.16 5.22 6.94
C GLU A 202 -9.88 4.50 6.53
N THR A 203 -9.88 3.87 5.37
CA THR A 203 -8.81 3.00 4.88
C THR A 203 -8.25 3.54 3.56
N LEU A 204 -7.01 3.16 3.22
CA LEU A 204 -6.32 3.71 2.05
C LEU A 204 -7.04 3.38 0.73
N ASP A 205 -7.59 2.17 0.59
CA ASP A 205 -8.43 1.76 -0.54
C ASP A 205 -9.59 2.72 -0.78
N LYS A 206 -10.27 3.21 0.27
CA LYS A 206 -11.35 4.20 0.10
C LYS A 206 -10.87 5.51 -0.49
N PHE A 207 -9.68 5.96 -0.12
CA PHE A 207 -9.08 7.17 -0.69
C PHE A 207 -8.72 6.93 -2.17
N ILE A 208 -8.16 5.76 -2.48
CA ILE A 208 -7.82 5.36 -3.85
C ILE A 208 -9.08 5.30 -4.72
N GLU A 209 -10.10 4.56 -4.28
CA GLU A 209 -11.38 4.43 -4.98
C GLU A 209 -12.06 5.78 -5.19
N ASN A 210 -12.04 6.66 -4.18
CA ASN A 210 -12.69 7.96 -4.29
C ASN A 210 -12.01 8.89 -5.30
N ILE A 211 -10.68 8.86 -5.44
CA ILE A 211 -9.98 9.62 -6.48
C ILE A 211 -10.18 8.93 -7.83
N TYR A 212 -9.78 7.67 -7.93
CA TYR A 212 -9.67 6.96 -9.19
C TYR A 212 -11.03 6.72 -9.87
N ASN A 213 -12.06 6.33 -9.12
CA ASN A 213 -13.38 6.02 -9.70
C ASN A 213 -14.25 7.25 -9.97
N ASN A 214 -13.86 8.43 -9.49
CA ASN A 214 -14.61 9.67 -9.71
C ASN A 214 -13.91 10.63 -10.68
N LEU A 215 -12.61 10.45 -10.97
CA LEU A 215 -11.85 11.33 -11.85
C LEU A 215 -11.32 10.55 -13.05
N GLU A 216 -12.07 10.55 -14.15
CA GLU A 216 -11.79 9.70 -15.33
C GLU A 216 -10.42 9.96 -15.98
N ASN A 217 -9.91 11.19 -15.85
CA ASN A 217 -8.68 11.63 -16.49
C ASN A 217 -7.43 11.60 -15.59
N VAL A 218 -7.51 11.01 -14.39
CA VAL A 218 -6.34 10.85 -13.51
C VAL A 218 -5.76 9.45 -13.68
N SER A 219 -4.47 9.36 -14.03
CA SER A 219 -3.78 8.06 -14.11
C SER A 219 -3.83 7.33 -12.78
N LEU A 220 -3.80 5.99 -12.83
CA LEU A 220 -3.80 5.16 -11.63
C LEU A 220 -2.63 5.54 -10.70
N GLU A 221 -1.44 5.76 -11.23
CA GLU A 221 -0.25 6.03 -10.42
C GLU A 221 -0.37 7.36 -9.65
N ILE A 222 -0.83 8.43 -10.33
CA ILE A 222 -1.06 9.72 -9.68
C ILE A 222 -2.17 9.60 -8.62
N SER A 223 -3.23 8.84 -8.91
CA SER A 223 -4.31 8.59 -7.95
C SER A 223 -3.79 7.92 -6.68
N LEU A 224 -2.93 6.91 -6.82
CA LEU A 224 -2.36 6.18 -5.68
C LEU A 224 -1.41 7.05 -4.85
N ILE A 225 -0.56 7.86 -5.48
CA ILE A 225 0.35 8.78 -4.78
C ILE A 225 -0.46 9.82 -3.98
N LEU A 226 -1.45 10.46 -4.61
CA LEU A 226 -2.29 11.46 -3.95
C LEU A 226 -3.16 10.87 -2.85
N ALA A 227 -3.76 9.70 -3.08
CA ALA A 227 -4.50 8.98 -2.06
C ALA A 227 -3.61 8.66 -0.87
N THR A 228 -2.37 8.23 -1.09
CA THR A 228 -1.42 7.92 -0.01
C THR A 228 -1.02 9.18 0.76
N MET A 229 -0.77 10.30 0.09
CA MET A 229 -0.49 11.58 0.74
C MET A 229 -1.67 12.08 1.59
N ALA A 230 -2.87 12.09 1.01
CA ALA A 230 -4.09 12.52 1.69
C ALA A 230 -4.42 11.61 2.88
N PHE A 231 -4.30 10.29 2.71
CA PHE A 231 -4.50 9.32 3.78
C PHE A 231 -3.48 9.49 4.91
N THR A 232 -2.20 9.70 4.58
CA THR A 232 -1.14 9.97 5.56
C THR A 232 -1.45 11.22 6.37
N TYR A 233 -1.84 12.30 5.70
CA TYR A 233 -2.25 13.54 6.33
C TYR A 233 -3.46 13.35 7.26
N TYR A 234 -4.50 12.68 6.76
CA TYR A 234 -5.71 12.35 7.51
C TYR A 234 -5.38 11.55 8.78
N VAL A 235 -4.63 10.46 8.66
CA VAL A 235 -4.29 9.62 9.81
C VAL A 235 -3.45 10.40 10.82
N ALA A 236 -2.44 11.15 10.36
CA ALA A 236 -1.57 11.88 11.27
C ALA A 236 -2.34 12.95 12.07
N THR A 237 -3.24 13.69 11.41
CA THR A 237 -3.93 14.83 12.04
C THR A 237 -5.22 14.44 12.76
N GLN A 238 -6.02 13.53 12.18
CA GLN A 238 -7.36 13.19 12.68
C GLN A 238 -7.35 11.97 13.60
N VAL A 239 -6.53 10.95 13.27
CA VAL A 239 -6.54 9.66 13.99
C VAL A 239 -5.52 9.66 15.12
N LYS A 240 -4.25 9.90 14.78
CA LYS A 240 -3.15 9.89 15.75
C LYS A 240 -2.97 11.23 16.46
N LYS A 241 -3.60 12.31 15.96
CA LYS A 241 -3.53 13.68 16.49
C LYS A 241 -2.09 14.13 16.76
N LEU A 242 -1.21 13.80 15.83
CA LEU A 242 0.21 14.11 15.90
C LEU A 242 0.40 15.63 15.75
N GLN A 243 1.34 16.17 16.51
CA GLN A 243 1.68 17.60 16.42
C GLN A 243 2.41 17.93 15.11
N SER A 244 3.10 16.96 14.49
CA SER A 244 3.78 17.12 13.21
C SER A 244 3.89 15.81 12.41
N LEU A 245 3.95 15.95 11.08
CA LEU A 245 4.27 14.87 10.12
C LEU A 245 5.77 14.55 10.03
N ASP A 246 6.64 15.38 10.62
CA ASP A 246 8.10 15.28 10.44
C ASP A 246 8.66 13.88 10.72
N GLN A 247 8.05 13.15 11.67
CA GLN A 247 8.47 11.79 12.04
C GLN A 247 8.33 10.74 10.93
N TYR A 248 7.54 11.04 9.89
CA TYR A 248 7.30 10.17 8.73
C TYR A 248 8.13 10.56 7.50
N TYR A 249 8.79 11.72 7.53
CA TYR A 249 9.59 12.15 6.39
C TYR A 249 10.85 11.28 6.25
N GLY A 250 11.13 10.83 5.04
CA GLY A 250 12.22 9.90 4.74
C GLY A 250 11.82 8.43 4.86
N SER A 251 10.75 8.12 5.61
CA SER A 251 10.28 6.74 5.79
C SER A 251 9.75 6.17 4.46
N PHE A 252 8.91 6.93 3.76
CA PHE A 252 8.24 6.46 2.54
C PHE A 252 9.20 6.27 1.35
N GLU A 253 10.35 6.92 1.34
CA GLU A 253 11.36 6.81 0.29
C GLU A 253 12.01 5.41 0.26
N THR A 254 11.92 4.67 1.37
CA THR A 254 12.37 3.27 1.47
C THR A 254 11.30 2.25 1.06
N TYR A 255 10.17 2.74 0.55
CA TYR A 255 9.01 1.96 0.13
C TYR A 255 8.69 2.14 -1.34
N ARG A 256 8.06 1.12 -1.90
CA ARG A 256 7.64 1.08 -3.29
C ARG A 256 6.17 0.75 -3.39
N LEU A 257 5.54 1.38 -4.36
CA LEU A 257 4.20 1.08 -4.80
C LEU A 257 4.32 0.12 -5.98
N ILE A 258 3.75 -1.07 -5.84
CA ILE A 258 3.81 -2.13 -6.85
C ILE A 258 2.40 -2.48 -7.26
N SER A 259 2.18 -2.54 -8.57
CA SER A 259 0.98 -3.16 -9.14
C SER A 259 1.31 -4.54 -9.67
N ILE A 260 0.58 -5.53 -9.17
CA ILE A 260 0.69 -6.92 -9.60
C ILE A 260 -0.59 -7.30 -10.32
N ARG A 261 -0.43 -7.90 -11.49
CA ARG A 261 -1.53 -8.46 -12.27
C ARG A 261 -1.45 -10.00 -12.25
N PRO A 262 -2.53 -10.70 -11.89
CA PRO A 262 -2.66 -12.12 -12.11
C PRO A 262 -2.93 -12.39 -13.59
N GLU A 263 -2.11 -13.24 -14.19
CA GLU A 263 -2.36 -13.76 -15.53
C GLU A 263 -3.02 -15.13 -15.43
N LYS A 264 -4.25 -15.22 -15.96
CA LYS A 264 -5.00 -16.47 -16.02
C LYS A 264 -4.95 -17.03 -17.44
N ILE A 265 -4.50 -18.27 -17.59
CA ILE A 265 -4.51 -19.01 -18.85
C ILE A 265 -5.53 -20.14 -18.70
N TRP A 266 -6.51 -20.22 -19.61
CA TRP A 266 -7.63 -21.18 -19.52
C TRP A 266 -8.42 -21.11 -18.21
N GLY A 267 -8.59 -19.91 -17.65
CA GLY A 267 -9.33 -19.69 -16.39
C GLY A 267 -8.57 -20.09 -15.11
N LYS A 268 -7.35 -20.63 -15.23
CA LYS A 268 -6.47 -20.93 -14.09
C LYS A 268 -5.36 -19.90 -13.98
N LEU A 269 -5.04 -19.47 -12.76
CA LEU A 269 -3.89 -18.61 -12.52
C LEU A 269 -2.60 -19.30 -12.99
N SER A 270 -1.95 -18.67 -13.97
CA SER A 270 -0.74 -19.18 -14.59
C SER A 270 0.50 -18.52 -13.99
N ARG A 271 0.52 -17.19 -13.91
CA ARG A 271 1.64 -16.42 -13.35
C ARG A 271 1.19 -15.07 -12.77
N MET A 272 2.02 -14.52 -11.89
CA MET A 272 1.93 -13.13 -11.46
C MET A 272 2.95 -12.31 -12.21
N GLN A 273 2.55 -11.11 -12.61
CA GLN A 273 3.45 -10.15 -13.25
C GLN A 273 3.37 -8.80 -12.55
N VAL A 274 4.53 -8.19 -12.32
CA VAL A 274 4.58 -6.78 -11.96
C VAL A 274 4.18 -5.99 -13.20
N ALA A 275 3.02 -5.35 -13.16
CA ALA A 275 2.54 -4.50 -14.24
C ALA A 275 3.35 -3.21 -14.29
N TRP A 276 3.64 -2.64 -13.11
CA TRP A 276 4.52 -1.50 -12.93
C TRP A 276 4.94 -1.38 -11.46
N GLU A 277 5.99 -0.62 -11.22
CA GLU A 277 6.54 -0.33 -9.90
C GLU A 277 7.05 1.11 -9.89
N ARG A 278 6.81 1.82 -8.78
CA ARG A 278 7.36 3.16 -8.55
C ARG A 278 7.80 3.32 -7.09
N PRO A 279 8.86 4.11 -6.82
CA PRO A 279 9.10 4.62 -5.47
C PRO A 279 7.88 5.35 -4.93
N LEU A 280 7.61 5.26 -3.63
CA LEU A 280 6.48 5.97 -3.04
C LEU A 280 6.78 7.47 -2.84
N THR A 281 8.04 7.86 -2.58
CA THR A 281 8.59 9.24 -2.59
C THR A 281 7.57 10.37 -2.38
N ILE A 282 6.88 10.37 -1.23
CA ILE A 282 5.86 11.37 -0.89
C ILE A 282 6.33 12.39 0.15
N SER A 283 7.48 12.18 0.81
CA SER A 283 7.86 13.01 1.96
C SER A 283 8.19 14.45 1.54
N GLU A 284 8.87 14.64 0.41
CA GLU A 284 9.21 15.97 -0.09
C GLU A 284 7.96 16.78 -0.47
N HIS A 285 7.00 16.13 -1.15
CA HIS A 285 5.71 16.71 -1.48
C HIS A 285 4.93 17.13 -0.23
N LEU A 286 4.81 16.24 0.77
CA LEU A 286 4.14 16.56 2.03
C LEU A 286 4.83 17.71 2.79
N ARG A 287 6.17 17.70 2.83
CA ARG A 287 6.97 18.76 3.46
C ARG A 287 6.79 20.10 2.77
N MET A 288 6.81 20.12 1.44
CA MET A 288 6.57 21.33 0.65
C MET A 288 5.20 21.92 0.99
N LEU A 289 4.15 21.11 0.96
CA LEU A 289 2.80 21.55 1.28
C LEU A 289 2.66 22.03 2.73
N GLN A 290 3.32 21.36 3.68
CA GLN A 290 3.33 21.77 5.09
C GLN A 290 4.02 23.13 5.27
N ASN A 291 5.21 23.30 4.70
CA ASN A 291 6.00 24.54 4.80
C ASN A 291 5.27 25.74 4.19
N ARG A 292 4.47 25.52 3.14
CA ARG A 292 3.64 26.53 2.50
C ARG A 292 2.26 26.70 3.13
N ASN A 293 1.97 26.01 4.24
CA ASN A 293 0.67 26.01 4.91
C ASN A 293 -0.51 25.70 3.94
N ALA A 294 -0.28 24.73 3.06
CA ALA A 294 -1.17 24.31 1.99
C ALA A 294 -1.54 22.81 2.06
N ILE A 295 -1.10 22.09 3.09
CA ILE A 295 -1.32 20.64 3.20
C ILE A 295 -2.80 20.22 3.24
N ASN A 296 -3.67 21.07 3.80
CA ASN A 296 -5.13 20.90 3.77
C ASN A 296 -5.73 20.86 2.36
N MET A 297 -4.98 21.26 1.33
CA MET A 297 -5.37 21.13 -0.06
C MET A 297 -5.63 19.66 -0.45
N LEU A 298 -4.92 18.71 0.17
CA LEU A 298 -5.13 17.28 -0.06
C LEU A 298 -6.56 16.86 0.32
N ASP A 299 -7.07 17.29 1.47
CA ASP A 299 -8.45 17.02 1.89
C ASP A 299 -9.47 17.66 0.95
N ASN A 300 -9.20 18.87 0.46
CA ASN A 300 -10.07 19.53 -0.53
C ASN A 300 -10.17 18.68 -1.81
N PHE A 301 -9.05 18.19 -2.35
CA PHE A 301 -9.09 17.34 -3.55
C PHE A 301 -9.91 16.07 -3.35
N ILE A 302 -9.77 15.39 -2.20
CA ILE A 302 -10.59 14.23 -1.85
C ILE A 302 -12.08 14.58 -1.83
N ARG A 303 -12.46 15.70 -1.20
CA ARG A 303 -13.86 16.15 -1.16
C ARG A 303 -14.38 16.51 -2.54
N LEU A 304 -13.62 17.27 -3.32
CA LEU A 304 -14.01 17.69 -4.66
C LEU A 304 -14.19 16.50 -5.61
N ALA A 305 -13.35 15.47 -5.52
CA ALA A 305 -13.52 14.21 -6.24
C ALA A 305 -14.84 13.52 -5.85
N SER A 306 -15.18 13.50 -4.55
CA SER A 306 -16.43 12.89 -4.07
C SER A 306 -17.70 13.61 -4.58
N TYR A 307 -17.58 14.88 -4.99
CA TYR A 307 -18.69 15.67 -5.50
C TYR A 307 -19.02 15.42 -6.96
N VAL A 308 -18.11 14.84 -7.75
CA VAL A 308 -18.26 14.66 -9.19
C VAL A 308 -19.63 14.09 -9.56
N ARG A 309 -20.03 12.97 -8.95
CA ARG A 309 -21.32 12.31 -9.25
C ARG A 309 -22.53 13.19 -8.96
N ARG A 310 -22.43 14.11 -7.99
CA ARG A 310 -23.51 15.02 -7.58
C ARG A 310 -23.66 16.19 -8.53
N VAL A 311 -22.58 16.69 -9.13
CA VAL A 311 -22.58 17.91 -9.94
C VAL A 311 -22.37 17.70 -11.43
N ARG A 312 -22.05 16.48 -11.88
CA ARG A 312 -21.77 16.18 -13.30
C ARG A 312 -22.88 16.61 -14.27
N ASN A 313 -24.13 16.63 -13.82
CA ASN A 313 -25.28 17.04 -14.64
C ASN A 313 -25.43 18.57 -14.70
N ASP A 314 -24.90 19.28 -13.71
CA ASP A 314 -25.07 20.72 -13.56
C ASP A 314 -23.86 21.51 -14.10
N VAL A 315 -22.67 20.90 -14.04
CA VAL A 315 -21.41 21.46 -14.55
C VAL A 315 -20.77 20.45 -15.51
N ASN A 316 -20.88 20.74 -16.80
CA ASN A 316 -20.21 19.96 -17.84
C ASN A 316 -18.69 19.95 -17.59
N ALA A 317 -18.06 18.77 -17.71
CA ALA A 317 -16.62 18.58 -17.57
C ALA A 317 -16.04 18.99 -16.19
N TYR A 318 -16.85 18.88 -15.12
CA TYR A 318 -16.39 19.15 -13.75
C TYR A 318 -15.25 18.21 -13.36
N ASP A 319 -15.42 16.92 -13.58
CA ASP A 319 -14.43 15.87 -13.37
C ASP A 319 -13.14 16.11 -14.17
N ASP A 320 -13.25 16.44 -15.46
CA ASP A 320 -12.10 16.81 -16.29
C ASP A 320 -11.35 18.00 -15.72
N THR A 321 -12.07 19.00 -15.24
CA THR A 321 -11.47 20.22 -14.71
C THR A 321 -10.76 19.97 -13.39
N ILE A 322 -11.36 19.19 -12.48
CA ILE A 322 -10.71 18.76 -11.23
C ILE A 322 -9.50 17.86 -11.53
N SER A 323 -9.62 16.93 -12.48
CA SER A 323 -8.53 16.04 -12.91
C SER A 323 -7.34 16.84 -13.43
N ASN A 324 -7.59 17.81 -14.33
CA ASN A 324 -6.56 18.66 -14.89
C ASN A 324 -5.90 19.54 -13.83
N CYS A 325 -6.68 20.15 -12.93
CA CYS A 325 -6.10 20.93 -11.84
C CYS A 325 -5.23 20.06 -10.92
N LEU A 326 -5.67 18.84 -10.61
CA LEU A 326 -4.92 17.89 -9.79
C LEU A 326 -3.59 17.49 -10.45
N HIS A 327 -3.58 17.26 -11.77
CA HIS A 327 -2.35 17.05 -12.54
C HIS A 327 -1.43 18.27 -12.54
N GLU A 328 -1.99 19.48 -12.69
CA GLU A 328 -1.23 20.72 -12.66
C GLU A 328 -0.61 20.96 -11.28
N VAL A 329 -1.36 20.70 -10.21
CA VAL A 329 -0.86 20.79 -8.84
C VAL A 329 0.22 19.74 -8.57
N TYR A 330 0.01 18.49 -8.97
CA TYR A 330 1.03 17.45 -8.85
C TYR A 330 2.29 17.80 -9.65
N GLY A 331 2.14 18.26 -10.89
CA GLY A 331 3.23 18.73 -11.73
C GLY A 331 3.97 19.94 -11.14
N TYR A 332 3.29 20.84 -10.44
CA TYR A 332 3.94 21.90 -9.68
C TYR A 332 4.80 21.31 -8.56
N MET A 333 4.32 20.30 -7.83
CA MET A 333 5.13 19.71 -6.75
C MET A 333 6.41 19.04 -7.29
N GLU A 334 6.34 18.45 -8.49
CA GLU A 334 7.47 17.80 -9.14
C GLU A 334 8.46 18.79 -9.80
N THR A 335 7.99 19.95 -10.28
CA THR A 335 8.79 20.85 -11.13
C THR A 335 9.02 22.24 -10.55
N GLY A 336 8.25 22.65 -9.56
CA GLY A 336 8.20 24.03 -9.04
C GLY A 336 7.57 25.04 -10.00
N SER A 337 6.98 24.62 -11.13
CA SER A 337 6.46 25.53 -12.16
C SER A 337 5.18 26.25 -11.72
N LEU A 338 5.27 27.56 -11.48
CA LEU A 338 4.14 28.40 -11.07
C LEU A 338 3.04 28.49 -12.13
N ASP A 339 3.38 28.36 -13.41
CA ASP A 339 2.40 28.39 -14.52
C ASP A 339 1.34 27.31 -14.36
N LEU A 340 1.70 26.15 -13.80
CA LEU A 340 0.76 25.06 -13.53
C LEU A 340 -0.25 25.46 -12.45
N LEU A 341 0.19 26.12 -11.37
CA LEU A 341 -0.71 26.62 -10.33
C LEU A 341 -1.65 27.69 -10.86
N THR A 342 -1.14 28.62 -11.68
CA THR A 342 -1.97 29.64 -12.33
C THR A 342 -3.00 29.03 -13.27
N SER A 343 -2.63 27.99 -14.02
CA SER A 343 -3.55 27.24 -14.89
C SER A 343 -4.66 26.57 -14.07
N CYS A 344 -4.32 25.86 -12.98
CA CYS A 344 -5.32 25.25 -12.12
C CYS A 344 -6.23 26.31 -11.50
N ALA A 345 -5.67 27.40 -10.96
CA ALA A 345 -6.47 28.46 -10.34
C ALA A 345 -7.49 29.04 -11.34
N GLY A 346 -7.07 29.32 -12.57
CA GLY A 346 -7.97 29.79 -13.63
C GLY A 346 -9.09 28.81 -13.97
N ARG A 347 -8.81 27.49 -13.97
CA ARG A 347 -9.82 26.43 -14.16
C ARG A 347 -10.84 26.38 -13.02
N ILE A 348 -10.36 26.41 -11.78
CA ILE A 348 -11.23 26.36 -10.59
C ILE A 348 -12.11 27.61 -10.50
N THR A 349 -11.57 28.80 -10.79
CA THR A 349 -12.37 30.05 -10.85
C THR A 349 -13.53 29.93 -11.83
N ARG A 350 -13.31 29.39 -13.04
CA ARG A 350 -14.39 29.20 -14.02
C ARG A 350 -15.49 28.25 -13.53
N ILE A 351 -15.14 27.20 -12.79
CA ILE A 351 -16.15 26.32 -12.16
C ILE A 351 -16.96 27.11 -11.14
N VAL A 352 -16.29 27.86 -10.26
CA VAL A 352 -16.96 28.66 -9.22
C VAL A 352 -17.93 29.66 -9.85
N ASP A 353 -17.52 30.37 -10.91
CA ASP A 353 -18.38 31.32 -11.64
C ASP A 353 -19.58 30.62 -12.28
N THR A 354 -19.39 29.43 -12.83
CA THR A 354 -20.47 28.62 -13.41
C THR A 354 -21.46 28.14 -12.34
N LEU A 355 -20.96 27.68 -11.20
CA LEU A 355 -21.80 27.24 -10.08
C LEU A 355 -22.60 28.39 -9.48
N ASN A 356 -22.01 29.58 -9.37
CA ASN A 356 -22.67 30.78 -8.88
C ASN A 356 -23.74 31.28 -9.85
N SER A 357 -23.43 31.41 -11.14
CA SER A 357 -24.37 31.89 -12.16
C SER A 357 -25.59 30.97 -12.35
N LYS A 358 -25.42 29.66 -12.14
CA LYS A 358 -26.52 28.68 -12.15
C LYS A 358 -27.24 28.53 -10.81
N ASN A 359 -26.89 29.32 -9.79
CA ASN A 359 -27.44 29.26 -8.43
C ASN A 359 -27.29 27.86 -7.77
N ILE A 360 -26.26 27.10 -8.15
CA ILE A 360 -25.98 25.77 -7.60
C ILE A 360 -25.31 25.90 -6.24
N CYS A 361 -24.49 26.94 -6.03
CA CYS A 361 -23.85 27.21 -4.74
C CYS A 361 -24.86 27.43 -3.61
N TRP A 362 -26.06 27.93 -3.89
CA TRP A 362 -27.11 28.06 -2.88
C TRP A 362 -27.65 26.70 -2.43
N LYS A 363 -27.79 25.74 -3.36
CA LYS A 363 -28.24 24.37 -3.06
C LYS A 363 -27.12 23.49 -2.50
N ASN A 364 -25.87 23.74 -2.89
CA ASN A 364 -24.70 22.93 -2.57
C ASN A 364 -23.55 23.78 -1.99
N LYS A 365 -23.83 24.52 -0.92
CA LYS A 365 -22.90 25.50 -0.32
C LYS A 365 -21.49 24.96 -0.04
N TYR A 366 -21.40 23.69 0.37
CA TYR A 366 -20.14 23.03 0.70
C TYR A 366 -19.19 22.90 -0.49
N ILE A 367 -19.72 22.65 -1.70
CA ILE A 367 -18.90 22.49 -2.92
C ILE A 367 -18.17 23.78 -3.24
N CYS A 368 -18.88 24.91 -3.20
CA CYS A 368 -18.29 26.22 -3.49
C CYS A 368 -17.32 26.64 -2.37
N THR A 369 -17.63 26.30 -1.12
CA THR A 369 -16.72 26.52 0.01
C THR A 369 -15.39 25.77 -0.17
N ASP A 370 -15.44 24.51 -0.61
CA ASP A 370 -14.24 23.70 -0.82
C ASP A 370 -13.45 24.15 -2.07
N LEU A 371 -14.12 24.60 -3.13
CA LEU A 371 -13.46 25.20 -4.31
C LEU A 371 -12.78 26.53 -3.98
N GLU A 372 -13.44 27.41 -3.23
CA GLU A 372 -12.85 28.67 -2.74
C GLU A 372 -11.67 28.40 -1.79
N SER A 373 -11.79 27.39 -0.93
CA SER A 373 -10.72 26.91 -0.06
C SER A 373 -9.51 26.45 -0.89
N LEU A 374 -9.75 25.65 -1.94
CA LEU A 374 -8.72 25.23 -2.88
C LEU A 374 -8.02 26.44 -3.53
N LEU A 375 -8.76 27.42 -4.03
CA LEU A 375 -8.17 28.65 -4.61
C LEU A 375 -7.23 29.37 -3.63
N ARG A 376 -7.60 29.46 -2.34
CA ARG A 376 -6.72 30.06 -1.32
C ARG A 376 -5.43 29.28 -1.13
N TYR A 377 -5.47 27.95 -1.17
CA TYR A 377 -4.26 27.13 -1.07
C TYR A 377 -3.38 27.24 -2.31
N LEU A 378 -3.97 27.27 -3.51
CA LEU A 378 -3.22 27.49 -4.74
C LEU A 378 -2.45 28.82 -4.69
N MET A 379 -3.10 29.89 -4.23
CA MET A 379 -2.43 31.18 -4.03
C MET A 379 -1.28 31.08 -3.02
N ARG A 380 -1.43 30.37 -1.90
CA ARG A 380 -0.35 30.18 -0.91
C ARG A 380 0.85 29.42 -1.46
N LEU A 381 0.65 28.52 -2.42
CA LEU A 381 1.75 27.82 -3.09
C LEU A 381 2.48 28.71 -4.08
N SER A 382 1.83 29.77 -4.57
CA SER A 382 2.41 30.72 -5.53
C SER A 382 3.33 31.77 -4.92
N TYR A 383 3.36 31.92 -3.59
CA TYR A 383 4.21 32.85 -2.83
C TYR A 383 5.11 32.07 -1.87
#